data_AF-A0A2G9XPF6-F1
#
_entry.id   AF-A0A2G9XPF6-F1
#
_cell.length_a   1.000
_cell.length_b   1.000
_cell.length_c   1.000
_cell.angle_alpha   90.00
_cell.angle_beta   90.00
_cell.angle_gamma   90.00
#
_symmetry.space_group_name_H-M   'P 1'
#
loop_
_entity.id
_entity.type
_entity.pdbx_description
1 polymer ?
#
loop_
_entity_poly.entity_id
_entity_poly.type
_entity_poly.pdbx_seq_one_letter_code
_entity_poly.pdbx_strand_id
1 'polypeptide(L)' 'MRAVVQRVDSAGITVDGRLISSIGKGLLVFLGVENGDGREDAEYLLEKVLNLRVFEKILLIRETT' A
#
# COMPACT_ATOMS: atom_id res chain seq x y z
N MET A 1 3.15 15.47 -5.62
CA MET A 1 2.22 14.48 -5.04
C MET A 1 2.78 13.93 -3.74
N ARG A 2 1.96 13.53 -2.77
CA ARG A 2 2.42 12.95 -1.50
C ARG A 2 1.61 11.71 -1.13
N ALA A 3 2.24 10.79 -0.39
CA ALA A 3 1.58 9.58 0.09
C ALA A 3 1.95 9.29 1.55
N VAL A 4 0.97 8.86 2.34
CA VAL A 4 1.18 8.19 3.64
C VAL A 4 0.94 6.70 3.43
N VAL A 5 1.98 5.89 3.64
CA VAL A 5 1.95 4.45 3.41
C VAL A 5 1.88 3.73 4.75
N GLN A 6 0.89 2.87 4.94
CA GLN A 6 0.72 2.05 6.12
C GLN A 6 0.85 0.57 5.74
N ARG A 7 1.71 -0.15 6.47
CA ARG A 7 1.72 -1.62 6.44
C ARG A 7 0.53 -2.11 7.27
N VAL A 8 -0.31 -2.94 6.67
CA VAL A 8 -1.54 -3.42 7.30
C VAL A 8 -1.65 -4.94 7.20
N ASP A 9 -2.29 -5.55 8.19
CA ASP A 9 -2.73 -6.95 8.11
C ASP A 9 -4.04 -7.07 7.33
N SER A 10 -4.87 -6.03 7.34
CA SER A 10 -6.04 -5.85 6.48
C SER A 10 -6.45 -4.38 6.43
N ALA A 11 -7.17 -3.99 5.37
CA ALA A 11 -7.83 -2.69 5.27
C ALA A 11 -9.09 -2.81 4.40
N GLY A 12 -10.05 -1.90 4.57
CA GLY A 12 -11.27 -1.90 3.77
C GLY A 12 -11.91 -0.52 3.68
N ILE A 13 -12.75 -0.35 2.67
CA ILE A 13 -13.50 0.87 2.39
C ILE A 13 -14.98 0.54 2.52
N THR A 14 -15.67 1.29 3.38
CA THR A 14 -17.12 1.18 3.59
C THR A 14 -17.78 2.50 3.23
N VAL A 15 -18.87 2.45 2.47
CA VAL A 15 -19.71 3.60 2.13
C VAL A 15 -21.14 3.26 2.54
N ASP A 16 -21.79 4.14 3.29
CA ASP A 16 -23.15 3.93 3.83
C ASP A 16 -23.33 2.58 4.54
N GLY A 17 -22.31 2.16 5.29
CA GLY A 17 -22.33 0.88 6.02
C GLY A 17 -22.13 -0.36 5.17
N ARG A 18 -21.91 -0.24 3.85
CA ARG A 18 -21.65 -1.36 2.94
C ARG A 18 -20.17 -1.44 2.58
N LEU A 19 -19.58 -2.62 2.72
CA LEU A 19 -18.21 -2.89 2.28
C LEU A 19 -18.15 -2.80 0.75
N ILE A 20 -17.29 -1.92 0.24
CA ILE A 20 -17.09 -1.71 -1.19
C ILE A 20 -15.86 -2.46 -1.69
N SER A 21 -14.78 -2.44 -0.89
CA SER A 21 -13.52 -3.10 -1.21
C SER A 21 -12.72 -3.39 0.06
N SER A 22 -11.89 -4.43 0.00
CA SER A 22 -10.98 -4.80 1.08
C SER A 22 -9.70 -5.44 0.54
N ILE A 23 -8.64 -5.32 1.31
CA ILE A 23 -7.36 -6.01 1.11
C ILE A 23 -7.01 -6.83 2.35
N GLY A 24 -6.26 -7.92 2.15
CA GLY A 24 -5.57 -8.62 3.23
C GLY A 24 -4.24 -7.96 3.58
N LYS A 25 -3.25 -8.76 3.99
CA LYS A 25 -1.91 -8.27 4.33
C LYS A 25 -1.30 -7.51 3.15
N GLY A 26 -0.91 -6.26 3.37
CA GLY A 26 -0.48 -5.39 2.28
C GLY A 26 -0.17 -3.96 2.72
N LEU A 27 -0.30 -3.04 1.77
CA LEU A 27 -0.11 -1.61 1.99
C LEU A 27 -1.43 -0.87 1.77
N LEU A 28 -1.80 -0.02 2.73
CA LEU A 28 -2.81 1.03 2.55
C LEU A 28 -2.08 2.34 2.24
N VAL A 29 -2.49 3.01 1.17
CA VAL A 29 -1.85 4.25 0.71
C VAL A 29 -2.88 5.37 0.70
N PHE A 30 -2.68 6.36 1.57
CA PHE A 30 -3.41 7.63 1.50
C PHE A 30 -2.68 8.57 0.56
N LEU A 31 -3.30 8.87 -0.58
CA LEU A 31 -2.71 9.70 -1.63
C LEU A 31 -3.25 11.14 -1.55
N GLY A 32 -2.34 12.11 -1.47
CA GLY A 32 -2.64 13.52 -1.61
C GLY A 32 -2.09 14.05 -2.93
N VAL A 33 -2.96 14.66 -3.73
CA VAL A 33 -2.63 15.29 -5.02
C VAL A 33 -2.88 16.80 -4.90
N GLU A 34 -1.92 17.61 -5.36
CA GLU A 34 -1.96 19.07 -5.33
C GLU A 34 -1.87 19.66 -6.74
N ASN A 35 -2.25 20.94 -6.88
CA ASN A 35 -2.07 21.67 -8.13
C ASN A 35 -0.60 21.71 -8.55
N GLY A 36 -0.33 21.34 -9.81
CA GLY A 36 1.03 21.23 -10.35
C GLY A 36 1.59 19.80 -10.33
N ASP A 37 0.93 18.86 -9.67
CA ASP A 37 1.29 17.45 -9.75
C ASP A 37 1.01 16.89 -11.15
N GLY A 38 2.01 16.19 -11.69
CA GLY A 38 1.96 15.60 -13.01
C GLY A 38 2.06 14.08 -13.00
N ARG A 39 2.14 13.52 -14.21
CA ARG A 39 2.35 12.08 -14.42
C ARG A 39 3.67 11.60 -13.80
N GLU A 40 4.71 12.41 -13.91
CA GLU A 40 6.05 12.10 -13.41
C GLU A 40 6.06 11.92 -11.88
N ASP A 41 5.28 12.72 -11.14
CA ASP A 41 5.12 12.56 -9.68
C ASP A 41 4.45 11.23 -9.32
N ALA A 42 3.45 10.83 -10.10
CA ALA A 42 2.73 9.58 -9.91
C ALA A 42 3.64 8.37 -10.18
N GLU A 43 4.42 8.40 -11.27
CA GLU A 43 5.40 7.37 -11.61
C GLU A 43 6.49 7.27 -10.53
N TYR A 44 6.99 8.41 -10.06
CA TYR A 44 7.95 8.46 -8.95
C TYR A 44 7.41 7.84 -7.65
N LEU A 45 6.16 8.17 -7.27
CA LEU A 45 5.55 7.59 -6.08
C LEU A 45 5.25 6.11 -6.24
N LEU A 46 4.80 5.67 -7.42
CA LEU A 46 4.55 4.26 -7.73
C LEU A 46 5.82 3.43 -7.50
N GLU A 47 6.92 3.83 -8.13
CA GLU A 47 8.21 3.15 -7.99
C GLU A 47 8.68 3.12 -6.54
N LYS A 48 8.52 4.23 -5.81
CA LYS A 48 8.87 4.27 -4.38
C LYS A 48 8.04 3.32 -3.55
N VAL A 49 6.71 3.29 -3.73
CA VAL A 49 5.80 2.47 -2.93
C VAL A 49 6.03 0.98 -3.19
N LEU A 50 6.21 0.59 -4.44
CA LEU A 50 6.45 -0.81 -4.81
C LEU A 50 7.77 -1.36 -4.26
N ASN A 51 8.79 -0.50 -4.14
CA ASN A 51 10.12 -0.90 -3.69
C ASN A 51 10.35 -0.68 -2.17
N LEU A 52 9.35 -0.25 -1.41
CA LEU A 52 9.45 -0.09 0.04
C LEU A 52 9.69 -1.43 0.74
N ARG A 53 10.84 -1.57 1.40
CA ARG A 53 11.24 -2.77 2.16
C ARG A 53 10.65 -2.79 3.56
N VAL A 54 9.34 -2.66 3.66
CA VAL A 54 8.60 -2.58 4.95
C VAL A 54 8.05 -3.93 5.42
N PHE A 55 8.09 -4.94 4.55
CA PHE A 55 7.78 -6.31 4.91
C PHE A 55 9.05 -7.06 5.34
N GLU A 56 8.89 -7.91 6.33
CA GLU A 56 9.93 -8.86 6.71
C GLU A 56 10.18 -9.83 5.56
N LYS A 57 11.43 -10.28 5.39
CA LYS A 57 11.73 -11.38 4.50
C LYS A 57 11.00 -12.61 5.04
N ILE A 58 10.17 -13.23 4.22
CA ILE A 58 9.61 -14.56 4.52
C ILE A 58 10.80 -15.52 4.57
N LEU A 59 11.24 -15.87 5.78
CA LEU A 59 12.14 -17.00 5.99
C LEU A 59 11.26 -18.24 5.90
N LEU A 60 11.24 -18.86 4.72
CA LEU A 60 10.58 -20.13 4.51
C LEU A 60 11.46 -21.21 5.16
N ILE A 61 11.38 -21.32 6.49
CA ILE A 61 11.92 -22.47 7.22
C ILE A 61 11.01 -23.63 6.83
N ARG A 62 11.43 -24.40 5.83
CA ARG A 62 10.89 -25.74 5.63
C ARG A 62 11.38 -26.56 6.81
N GLU A 63 10.53 -26.74 7.82
CA GLU A 63 10.72 -27.83 8.78
C GLU A 63 10.56 -29.14 8.01
N THR A 64 11.68 -29.70 7.57
CA THR A 64 11.79 -31.12 7.24
C THR A 64 11.78 -31.90 8.54
N THR A 65 10.65 -32.52 8.86
CA THR A 65 10.59 -33.77 9.63
C THR A 65 10.23 -34.89 8.66
#